data_AF-A0A2N2VFD5-F1
#
_entry.id   AF-A0A2N2VFD5-F1
#
_cell.length_a   1.000
_cell.length_b   1.000
_cell.length_c   1.000
_cell.angle_alpha   90.00
_cell.angle_beta   90.00
_cell.angle_gamma   90.00
#
_symmetry.space_group_name_H-M   'P 1'
#
loop_
_entity.id
_entity.type
_entity.pdbx_description
1 polymer ?
#
loop_
_entity_poly.entity_id
_entity_poly.type
_entity_poly.pdbx_seq_one_letter_code
_entity_poly.pdbx_strand_id
1 'polypeptide(L)'
;MELKLNEAVQAVLETAKEPLSPSQIRDQIKLRYPYLYQTDAHRIGIEKGNYQNYDHALLNPIYSLVTRSQDFIVDRSQKPMLVSIAPTETPDEIADENFESELGIVYVLSTGLLTEKGQRIIKIGYTTQSLESRISQLYTTGTPFQFKEIHTWKVRNYTELEQALHRLLAPFRLNRAREFFTDNALPFVQTIVDVHIAIQAQS
;
A
#
# COMPACT_ATOMS: atom_id res chain seq x y z
N MET A 1 21.86 15.94 4.58
CA MET A 1 20.78 16.67 3.91
C MET A 1 19.59 16.67 4.86
N GLU A 2 18.99 17.82 5.13
CA GLU A 2 17.76 17.88 5.92
C GLU A 2 16.60 17.38 5.07
N LEU A 3 15.86 16.40 5.59
CA LEU A 3 14.69 15.81 4.96
C LEU A 3 13.46 16.66 5.26
N LYS A 4 12.56 16.74 4.29
CA LYS A 4 11.20 17.26 4.51
C LYS A 4 10.40 16.25 5.35
N LEU A 5 9.29 16.71 5.94
CA LEU A 5 8.43 15.88 6.78
C LEU A 5 7.96 14.59 6.07
N ASN A 6 7.64 14.65 4.78
CA ASN A 6 7.23 13.48 4.01
C ASN A 6 8.34 12.43 3.89
N GLU A 7 9.55 12.88 3.54
CA GLU A 7 10.73 12.03 3.42
C GLU A 7 11.12 11.43 4.78
N ALA A 8 11.00 12.20 5.86
CA ALA A 8 11.24 11.73 7.22
C ALA A 8 10.20 10.68 7.66
N VAL A 9 8.91 10.87 7.34
CA VAL A 9 7.86 9.88 7.61
C VAL A 9 8.12 8.59 6.84
N GLN A 10 8.47 8.67 5.55
CA GLN A 10 8.86 7.52 4.74
C GLN A 10 10.06 6.80 5.38
N ALA A 11 11.16 7.49 5.65
CA ALA A 11 12.36 6.90 6.23
C ALA A 11 12.15 6.28 7.64
N VAL A 12 11.17 6.77 8.41
CA VAL A 12 10.76 6.12 9.66
C VAL A 12 10.06 4.79 9.38
N LEU A 13 9.09 4.78 8.48
CA LEU A 13 8.32 3.60 8.13
C LEU A 13 9.18 2.56 7.38
N GLU A 14 10.14 2.97 6.56
CA GLU A 14 11.09 2.10 5.83
C GLU A 14 11.95 1.25 6.78
N THR A 15 12.22 1.77 7.96
CA THR A 15 13.02 1.07 8.98
C THR A 15 12.16 0.33 10.00
N ALA A 16 10.85 0.48 9.96
CA ALA A 16 9.94 -0.09 10.93
C ALA A 16 9.69 -1.57 10.63
N LYS A 17 9.81 -2.42 11.66
CA LYS A 17 9.52 -3.86 11.56
C LYS A 17 8.03 -4.18 11.62
N GLU A 18 7.22 -3.24 12.07
CA GLU A 18 5.76 -3.33 12.21
C GLU A 18 5.15 -1.97 11.83
N PRO A 19 3.87 -1.93 11.40
CA PRO A 19 3.21 -0.65 11.15
C PRO A 19 3.19 0.22 12.38
N LEU A 20 3.31 1.52 12.17
CA LEU A 20 3.36 2.48 13.25
C LEU A 20 2.10 3.33 13.27
N SER A 21 1.62 3.65 14.47
CA SER A 21 0.62 4.69 14.64
C SER A 21 1.21 6.08 14.37
N PRO A 22 0.39 7.08 13.97
CA PRO A 22 0.86 8.45 13.79
C PRO A 22 1.61 9.03 14.99
N SER A 23 1.22 8.65 16.22
CA SER A 23 1.93 9.03 17.44
C SER A 23 3.32 8.40 17.52
N GLN A 24 3.46 7.11 17.21
CA GLN A 24 4.76 6.45 17.15
C GLN A 24 5.66 7.05 16.05
N ILE A 25 5.10 7.37 14.89
CA ILE A 25 5.82 8.07 13.81
C ILE A 25 6.35 9.42 14.30
N ARG A 26 5.49 10.23 14.96
CA ARG A 26 5.89 11.51 15.57
C ARG A 26 7.04 11.32 16.56
N ASP A 27 6.96 10.32 17.43
CA ASP A 27 7.98 10.08 18.46
C ASP A 27 9.32 9.67 17.82
N GLN A 28 9.30 8.89 16.74
CA GLN A 28 10.48 8.57 15.96
C GLN A 28 11.06 9.79 15.22
N ILE A 29 10.21 10.66 14.69
CA ILE A 29 10.65 11.91 14.06
C ILE A 29 11.33 12.83 15.07
N LYS A 30 10.77 12.96 16.28
CA LYS A 30 11.39 13.74 17.37
C LYS A 30 12.79 13.23 17.71
N LEU A 31 12.98 11.91 17.68
CA LEU A 31 14.27 11.28 17.99
C LEU A 31 15.28 11.40 16.84
N ARG A 32 14.87 11.12 15.60
CA ARG A 32 15.77 10.97 14.44
C ARG A 32 15.94 12.25 13.63
N TYR A 33 14.94 13.13 13.64
CA TYR A 33 14.88 14.35 12.83
C TYR A 33 14.44 15.55 13.70
N PRO A 34 15.19 15.89 14.76
CA PRO A 34 14.76 16.88 15.76
C PRO A 34 14.53 18.29 15.16
N TYR A 35 15.17 18.63 14.05
CA TYR A 35 14.96 19.89 13.32
C TYR A 35 13.55 20.04 12.73
N LEU A 36 12.78 18.94 12.61
CA LEU A 36 11.37 18.96 12.22
C LEU A 36 10.43 19.18 13.41
N TYR A 37 10.92 19.20 14.65
CA TYR A 37 10.14 19.41 15.87
C TYR A 37 10.40 20.80 16.44
N GLN A 38 9.39 21.42 17.05
CA GLN A 38 9.48 22.78 17.61
C GLN A 38 9.93 23.88 16.62
N THR A 39 9.59 23.73 15.33
CA THR A 39 9.89 24.74 14.30
C THR A 39 9.15 26.06 14.53
N ASP A 40 9.61 27.14 13.88
CA ASP A 40 8.91 28.43 13.90
C ASP A 40 7.46 28.31 13.39
N ALA A 41 7.22 27.45 12.39
CA ALA A 41 5.88 27.18 11.89
C ALA A 41 4.98 26.55 12.98
N HIS A 42 5.51 25.63 13.79
CA HIS A 42 4.77 25.09 14.93
C HIS A 42 4.47 26.18 15.97
N ARG A 43 5.47 27.01 16.32
CA ARG A 43 5.31 28.11 17.28
C ARG A 43 4.20 29.07 16.84
N ILE A 44 4.27 29.55 15.59
CA ILE A 44 3.26 30.45 15.01
C ILE A 44 1.87 29.80 15.01
N GLY A 45 1.79 28.50 14.70
CA GLY A 45 0.53 27.76 14.74
C GLY A 45 -0.08 27.69 16.14
N ILE A 46 0.74 27.50 17.18
CA ILE A 46 0.30 27.49 18.58
C ILE A 46 -0.15 28.89 19.03
N GLU A 47 0.63 29.93 18.72
CA GLU A 47 0.29 31.33 19.04
C GLU A 47 -1.04 31.78 18.41
N LYS A 48 -1.34 31.26 17.22
CA LYS A 48 -2.63 31.47 16.53
C LYS A 48 -3.79 30.61 17.06
N GLY A 49 -3.53 29.72 18.03
CA GLY A 49 -4.53 28.82 18.59
C GLY A 49 -4.89 27.62 17.72
N ASN A 50 -4.14 27.34 16.65
CA ASN A 50 -4.39 26.19 15.77
C ASN A 50 -3.96 24.87 16.40
N TYR A 51 -2.97 24.91 17.31
CA TYR A 51 -2.43 23.75 17.98
C TYR A 51 -2.30 23.99 19.49
N GLN A 52 -2.45 22.93 20.29
CA GLN A 52 -2.39 23.02 21.75
C GLN A 52 -0.94 23.07 22.26
N ASN A 53 -0.04 22.36 21.56
CA ASN A 53 1.37 22.24 21.89
C ASN A 53 2.14 21.77 20.66
N TYR A 54 3.47 21.69 20.79
CA TYR A 54 4.35 21.26 19.70
C TYR A 54 4.10 19.82 19.24
N ASP A 55 3.69 18.92 20.13
CA ASP A 55 3.34 17.55 19.76
C ASP A 55 2.10 17.51 18.86
N HIS A 56 1.07 18.31 19.17
CA HIS A 56 -0.11 18.44 18.31
C HIS A 56 0.26 19.09 16.96
N ALA A 57 1.12 20.11 16.98
CA ALA A 57 1.57 20.82 15.78
C ALA A 57 2.34 19.91 14.80
N LEU A 58 3.10 18.94 15.30
CA LEU A 58 3.78 17.93 14.46
C LEU A 58 2.86 16.76 14.07
N LEU A 59 2.01 16.31 15.01
CA LEU A 59 1.12 15.16 14.79
C LEU A 59 0.07 15.43 13.70
N ASN A 60 -0.49 16.64 13.66
CA ASN A 60 -1.55 17.00 12.73
C ASN A 60 -1.13 16.90 11.24
N PRO A 61 0.02 17.47 10.82
CA PRO A 61 0.58 17.25 9.49
C PRO A 61 0.85 15.77 9.15
N ILE A 62 1.32 14.97 10.11
CA ILE A 62 1.54 13.53 9.91
C ILE A 62 0.22 12.82 9.58
N TYR A 63 -0.84 13.06 10.35
CA TYR A 63 -2.17 12.53 10.05
C TYR A 63 -2.64 12.93 8.65
N SER A 64 -2.51 14.20 8.30
CA SER A 64 -2.91 14.69 6.97
C SER A 64 -2.10 14.03 5.85
N LEU A 65 -0.79 13.88 6.03
CA LEU A 65 0.09 13.26 5.05
C LEU A 65 -0.26 11.79 4.81
N VAL A 66 -0.29 10.98 5.87
CA VAL A 66 -0.46 9.52 5.74
C VAL A 66 -1.84 9.13 5.25
N THR A 67 -2.85 9.95 5.50
CA THR A 67 -4.24 9.68 5.08
C THR A 67 -4.56 10.16 3.67
N ARG A 68 -3.81 11.13 3.14
CA ARG A 68 -4.03 11.72 1.80
C ARG A 68 -3.05 11.21 0.75
N SER A 69 -1.84 10.85 1.14
CA SER A 69 -0.83 10.37 0.20
C SER A 69 -1.11 8.94 -0.25
N GLN A 70 -0.75 8.67 -1.51
CA GLN A 70 -0.81 7.36 -2.11
C GLN A 70 0.46 6.53 -1.80
N ASP A 71 1.37 7.01 -0.97
CA ASP A 71 2.60 6.28 -0.64
C ASP A 71 2.42 5.39 0.59
N PHE A 72 1.25 5.44 1.24
CA PHE A 72 1.00 4.76 2.50
C PHE A 72 -0.21 3.82 2.43
N ILE A 73 -0.16 2.71 3.15
CA ILE A 73 -1.33 1.88 3.44
C ILE A 73 -1.72 2.17 4.89
N VAL A 74 -2.98 2.51 5.11
CA VAL A 74 -3.48 2.90 6.43
C VAL A 74 -4.50 1.87 6.89
N ASP A 75 -4.14 1.11 7.92
CA ASP A 75 -5.06 0.24 8.64
C ASP A 75 -5.78 1.05 9.70
N ARG A 76 -7.10 1.10 9.56
CA ARG A 76 -7.96 1.92 10.40
C ARG A 76 -8.93 1.10 11.24
N SER A 77 -8.74 -0.22 11.27
CA SER A 77 -9.54 -1.14 12.10
C SER A 77 -9.30 -0.93 13.60
N GLN A 78 -8.18 -0.30 13.97
CA GLN A 78 -7.76 -0.06 15.34
C GLN A 78 -7.61 1.43 15.64
N LYS A 79 -7.68 1.80 16.92
CA LYS A 79 -7.40 3.17 17.41
C LYS A 79 -6.20 3.14 18.37
N PRO A 80 -5.12 3.88 18.08
CA PRO A 80 -4.89 4.69 16.88
C PRO A 80 -4.71 3.83 15.62
N MET A 81 -5.03 4.40 14.44
CA MET A 81 -4.78 3.75 13.14
C MET A 81 -3.30 3.42 12.95
N LEU A 82 -3.01 2.38 12.18
CA LEU A 82 -1.65 1.95 11.85
C LEU A 82 -1.31 2.31 10.40
N VAL A 83 -0.04 2.64 10.17
CA VAL A 83 0.46 3.10 8.86
C VAL A 83 1.65 2.25 8.46
N SER A 84 1.67 1.82 7.20
CA SER A 84 2.83 1.22 6.54
C SER A 84 3.08 1.89 5.19
N ILE A 85 4.22 1.61 4.59
CA ILE A 85 4.53 2.03 3.22
C ILE A 85 3.72 1.18 2.24
N ALA A 86 3.30 1.83 1.16
CA ALA A 86 2.82 1.16 -0.03
C ALA A 86 4.01 0.60 -0.81
N PRO A 87 4.00 -0.68 -1.20
CA PRO A 87 4.97 -1.18 -2.16
C PRO A 87 4.90 -0.31 -3.41
N THR A 88 6.04 0.25 -3.78
CA THR A 88 6.21 0.95 -5.06
C THR A 88 6.89 -0.03 -5.97
N GLU A 89 6.27 -0.34 -7.11
CA GLU A 89 6.91 -1.18 -8.12
C GLU A 89 7.86 -0.27 -8.90
N THR A 90 9.15 -0.37 -8.62
CA THR A 90 10.17 0.41 -9.32
C THR A 90 10.51 -0.24 -10.66
N PRO A 91 10.96 0.53 -11.67
CA PRO A 91 11.33 -0.03 -12.98
C PRO A 91 12.36 -1.18 -12.91
N ASP A 92 13.30 -1.11 -11.97
CA ASP A 92 14.30 -2.16 -11.75
C ASP A 92 13.67 -3.47 -11.19
N GLU A 93 12.58 -3.38 -10.42
CA GLU A 93 11.83 -4.55 -9.94
C GLU A 93 10.91 -5.16 -11.01
N ILE A 94 10.56 -4.36 -12.04
CA ILE A 94 9.77 -4.80 -13.20
C ILE A 94 10.67 -5.40 -14.30
N ALA A 95 11.97 -5.11 -14.28
CA ALA A 95 12.91 -5.49 -15.35
C ALA A 95 13.04 -7.01 -15.59
N ASP A 96 12.69 -7.84 -14.59
CA ASP A 96 12.69 -9.30 -14.71
C ASP A 96 11.39 -9.87 -15.33
N GLU A 97 10.40 -9.02 -15.61
CA GLU A 97 9.18 -9.42 -16.29
C GLU A 97 9.44 -9.69 -17.79
N ASN A 98 9.18 -10.92 -18.23
CA ASN A 98 9.21 -11.27 -19.63
C ASN A 98 7.84 -11.02 -20.25
N PHE A 99 7.58 -9.77 -20.67
CA PHE A 99 6.32 -9.38 -21.32
C PHE A 99 6.02 -10.10 -22.63
N GLU A 100 7.02 -10.75 -23.25
CA GLU A 100 6.85 -11.63 -24.41
C GLU A 100 6.40 -13.05 -24.03
N SER A 101 6.32 -13.36 -22.74
CA SER A 101 5.82 -14.64 -22.25
C SER A 101 4.35 -14.82 -22.63
N GLU A 102 4.06 -15.96 -23.27
CA GLU A 102 2.69 -16.36 -23.61
C GLU A 102 1.82 -16.58 -22.37
N LEU A 103 2.44 -17.00 -21.25
CA LEU A 103 1.75 -17.28 -19.99
C LEU A 103 2.24 -16.34 -18.89
N GLY A 104 1.29 -15.92 -18.05
CA GLY A 104 1.57 -15.18 -16.82
C GLY A 104 0.71 -15.70 -15.67
N ILE A 105 1.07 -15.31 -14.46
CA ILE A 105 0.36 -15.58 -13.22
C ILE A 105 -0.40 -14.33 -12.82
N VAL A 106 -1.73 -14.38 -12.88
CA VAL A 106 -2.58 -13.38 -12.22
C VAL A 106 -2.81 -13.84 -10.79
N TYR A 107 -2.71 -12.93 -9.82
CA TYR A 107 -2.75 -13.26 -8.41
C TYR A 107 -3.65 -12.33 -7.60
N VAL A 108 -4.08 -12.85 -6.45
CA VAL A 108 -4.64 -12.08 -5.34
C VAL A 108 -3.80 -12.35 -4.09
N LEU A 109 -3.24 -11.30 -3.51
CA LEU A 109 -2.42 -11.37 -2.30
C LEU A 109 -3.10 -10.64 -1.14
N SER A 110 -3.03 -11.21 0.06
CA SER A 110 -3.37 -10.51 1.31
C SER A 110 -2.21 -9.62 1.73
N THR A 111 -2.49 -8.40 2.18
CA THR A 111 -1.46 -7.52 2.78
C THR A 111 -1.32 -7.72 4.30
N GLY A 112 -2.20 -8.52 4.91
CA GLY A 112 -2.28 -8.65 6.38
C GLY A 112 -2.91 -7.46 7.11
N LEU A 113 -3.40 -6.45 6.38
CA LEU A 113 -3.99 -5.23 6.94
C LEU A 113 -5.51 -5.21 6.83
N LEU A 114 -6.16 -4.40 7.67
CA LEU A 114 -7.61 -4.26 7.73
C LEU A 114 -8.08 -2.81 7.49
N THR A 115 -9.32 -2.63 7.01
CA THR A 115 -9.99 -1.32 6.92
C THR A 115 -10.70 -0.95 8.23
N GLU A 116 -11.25 0.28 8.34
CA GLU A 116 -12.11 0.70 9.47
C GLU A 116 -13.25 -0.27 9.77
N LYS A 117 -13.78 -0.93 8.73
CA LYS A 117 -14.90 -1.86 8.84
C LYS A 117 -14.45 -3.31 9.13
N GLY A 118 -13.16 -3.51 9.41
CA GLY A 118 -12.59 -4.83 9.67
C GLY A 118 -12.42 -5.70 8.42
N GLN A 119 -12.44 -5.11 7.22
CA GLN A 119 -12.29 -5.85 5.95
C GLN A 119 -10.81 -5.99 5.62
N ARG A 120 -10.37 -7.16 5.14
CA ARG A 120 -8.96 -7.34 4.73
C ARG A 120 -8.65 -6.53 3.49
N ILE A 121 -7.42 -6.02 3.44
CA ILE A 121 -6.86 -5.36 2.27
C ILE A 121 -6.13 -6.41 1.43
N ILE A 122 -6.49 -6.49 0.15
CA ILE A 122 -5.89 -7.40 -0.83
C ILE A 122 -5.27 -6.61 -1.99
N LYS A 123 -4.22 -7.15 -2.61
CA LYS A 123 -3.64 -6.66 -3.88
C LYS A 123 -3.99 -7.63 -5.00
N ILE A 124 -4.42 -7.10 -6.15
CA ILE A 124 -4.66 -7.88 -7.36
C ILE A 124 -3.66 -7.43 -8.41
N GLY A 125 -2.85 -8.33 -8.94
CA GLY A 125 -1.85 -7.99 -9.95
C GLY A 125 -1.47 -9.21 -10.77
N TYR A 126 -0.43 -9.06 -11.59
CA TYR A 126 0.14 -10.17 -12.35
C TYR A 126 1.67 -10.18 -12.29
N THR A 127 2.24 -11.30 -12.72
CA THR A 127 3.67 -11.48 -12.98
C THR A 127 3.88 -12.58 -14.01
N THR A 128 4.95 -12.51 -14.78
CA THR A 128 5.44 -13.54 -15.69
C THR A 128 6.54 -14.39 -15.04
N GLN A 129 7.00 -13.97 -13.86
CA GLN A 129 7.97 -14.69 -13.02
C GLN A 129 7.25 -15.70 -12.11
N SER A 130 8.01 -16.33 -11.21
CA SER A 130 7.41 -17.10 -10.11
C SER A 130 6.70 -16.18 -9.13
N LEU A 131 5.60 -16.66 -8.53
CA LEU A 131 4.88 -15.89 -7.50
C LEU A 131 5.79 -15.57 -6.31
N GLU A 132 6.67 -16.49 -5.92
CA GLU A 132 7.62 -16.29 -4.81
C GLU A 132 8.61 -15.17 -5.10
N SER A 133 9.17 -15.12 -6.32
CA SER A 133 10.03 -14.02 -6.78
C SER A 133 9.29 -12.69 -6.74
N ARG A 134 8.05 -12.67 -7.24
CA ARG A 134 7.22 -11.46 -7.25
C ARG A 134 6.87 -10.99 -5.85
N ILE A 135 6.48 -11.90 -4.96
CA ILE A 135 6.24 -11.60 -3.56
C ILE A 135 7.51 -11.03 -2.92
N SER A 136 8.69 -11.62 -3.21
CA SER A 136 10.00 -11.15 -2.74
C SER A 136 10.31 -9.71 -3.18
N GLN A 137 10.03 -9.36 -4.44
CA GLN A 137 10.18 -7.99 -4.97
C GLN A 137 9.21 -7.01 -4.31
N LEU A 138 7.98 -7.45 -3.98
CA LEU A 138 7.01 -6.62 -3.26
C LEU A 138 7.41 -6.37 -1.80
N TYR A 139 8.34 -7.15 -1.23
CA TYR A 139 9.00 -6.81 0.02
C TYR A 139 10.10 -5.78 -0.21
N THR A 140 9.70 -4.52 -0.22
CA THR A 140 10.65 -3.41 -0.07
C THR A 140 11.06 -3.25 1.39
N THR A 141 12.23 -2.65 1.63
CA THR A 141 12.71 -2.34 2.98
C THR A 141 11.66 -1.47 3.72
N GLY A 142 11.09 -2.03 4.79
CA GLY A 142 10.04 -1.38 5.60
C GLY A 142 8.61 -1.59 5.17
N THR A 143 8.35 -2.61 4.36
CA THR A 143 7.04 -3.24 4.34
C THR A 143 7.04 -4.36 5.38
N PRO A 144 6.48 -4.16 6.58
CA PRO A 144 6.58 -5.12 7.68
C PRO A 144 5.77 -6.41 7.48
N PHE A 145 5.03 -6.54 6.36
CA PHE A 145 4.09 -7.63 6.16
C PHE A 145 4.47 -8.59 5.06
N GLN A 146 4.17 -9.84 5.38
CA GLN A 146 4.22 -10.90 4.42
C GLN A 146 3.00 -10.88 3.54
N PHE A 147 3.16 -10.43 2.29
CA PHE A 147 2.19 -10.75 1.26
C PHE A 147 1.94 -12.25 1.27
N LYS A 148 0.69 -12.65 1.47
CA LYS A 148 0.29 -14.05 1.45
C LYS A 148 -0.57 -14.32 0.24
N GLU A 149 -0.25 -15.39 -0.46
CA GLU A 149 -1.09 -15.89 -1.54
C GLU A 149 -2.50 -16.19 -1.02
N ILE A 150 -3.51 -15.65 -1.71
CA ILE A 150 -4.91 -16.06 -1.57
C ILE A 150 -5.28 -16.94 -2.77
N HIS A 151 -5.04 -16.44 -3.98
CA HIS A 151 -5.33 -17.13 -5.23
C HIS A 151 -4.28 -16.81 -6.29
N THR A 152 -4.05 -17.78 -7.18
CA THR A 152 -3.25 -17.61 -8.40
C THR A 152 -3.85 -18.37 -9.58
N TRP A 153 -3.68 -17.80 -10.76
CA TRP A 153 -4.08 -18.44 -12.03
C TRP A 153 -2.98 -18.23 -13.06
N LYS A 154 -2.46 -19.33 -13.61
CA LYS A 154 -1.56 -19.31 -14.75
C LYS A 154 -2.37 -19.29 -16.04
N VAL A 155 -2.35 -18.17 -16.76
CA VAL A 155 -3.22 -17.93 -17.92
C VAL A 155 -2.48 -17.24 -19.07
N ARG A 156 -3.03 -17.37 -20.28
CA ARG A 156 -2.74 -16.47 -21.40
C ARG A 156 -3.47 -15.15 -21.23
N ASN A 157 -3.01 -14.10 -21.91
CA ASN A 157 -3.64 -12.78 -21.89
C ASN A 157 -3.88 -12.30 -20.45
N TYR A 158 -2.85 -12.49 -19.62
CA TYR A 158 -2.87 -12.19 -18.19
C TYR A 158 -3.02 -10.68 -17.93
N THR A 159 -2.51 -9.84 -18.84
CA THR A 159 -2.67 -8.39 -18.75
C THR A 159 -4.13 -7.98 -18.92
N GLU A 160 -4.86 -8.63 -19.83
CA GLU A 160 -6.26 -8.38 -20.10
C GLU A 160 -7.13 -8.85 -18.94
N LEU A 161 -6.83 -10.03 -18.37
CA LEU A 161 -7.52 -10.54 -17.19
C LEU A 161 -7.34 -9.59 -15.99
N GLU A 162 -6.11 -9.13 -15.74
CA GLU A 162 -5.84 -8.19 -14.64
C GLU A 162 -6.59 -6.87 -14.82
N GLN A 163 -6.57 -6.30 -16.03
CA GLN A 163 -7.30 -5.08 -16.34
C GLN A 163 -8.82 -5.26 -16.17
N ALA A 164 -9.36 -6.41 -16.58
CA ALA A 164 -10.77 -6.73 -16.38
C ALA A 164 -11.13 -6.82 -14.90
N LEU A 165 -10.32 -7.50 -14.09
CA LEU A 165 -10.48 -7.56 -12.64
C LEU A 165 -10.45 -6.16 -12.03
N HIS A 166 -9.48 -5.32 -12.39
CA HIS A 166 -9.36 -3.96 -11.86
C HIS A 166 -10.55 -3.07 -12.21
N ARG A 167 -11.07 -3.18 -13.43
CA ARG A 167 -12.22 -2.39 -13.90
C ARG A 167 -13.52 -2.85 -13.25
N LEU A 168 -13.79 -4.14 -13.27
CA LEU A 168 -15.05 -4.70 -12.75
C LEU A 168 -15.13 -4.65 -11.22
N LEU A 169 -13.98 -4.78 -10.53
CA LEU A 169 -13.90 -4.72 -9.07
C LEU A 169 -13.63 -3.31 -8.52
N ALA A 170 -13.69 -2.27 -9.38
CA ALA A 170 -13.52 -0.88 -8.97
C ALA A 170 -14.38 -0.44 -7.76
N PRO A 171 -15.63 -0.94 -7.56
CA PRO A 171 -16.42 -0.62 -6.36
C PRO A 171 -15.79 -1.07 -5.03
N PHE A 172 -14.88 -2.05 -5.05
CA PHE A 172 -14.17 -2.56 -3.88
C PHE A 172 -12.78 -1.96 -3.68
N ARG A 173 -12.36 -1.06 -4.58
CA ARG A 173 -11.01 -0.50 -4.62
C ARG A 173 -10.82 0.55 -3.54
N LEU A 174 -9.73 0.46 -2.79
CA LEU A 174 -9.40 1.41 -1.71
C LEU A 174 -8.87 2.74 -2.25
N ASN A 175 -8.11 2.68 -3.34
CA ASN A 175 -7.56 3.85 -4.01
C ASN A 175 -7.54 3.62 -5.52
N ARG A 176 -8.11 4.54 -6.30
CA ARG A 176 -8.22 4.42 -7.76
C ARG A 176 -6.88 4.32 -8.48
N ALA A 177 -5.80 4.84 -7.90
CA ALA A 177 -4.48 4.80 -8.50
C ALA A 177 -3.68 3.53 -8.15
N ARG A 178 -4.14 2.71 -7.20
CA ARG A 178 -3.40 1.52 -6.74
C ARG A 178 -4.24 0.26 -6.78
N GLU A 179 -3.59 -0.87 -6.90
CA GLU A 179 -4.22 -2.18 -7.14
C GLU A 179 -4.70 -2.85 -5.84
N PHE A 180 -5.11 -2.04 -4.86
CA PHE A 180 -5.58 -2.50 -3.55
C PHE A 180 -7.10 -2.44 -3.44
N PHE A 181 -7.68 -3.53 -2.95
CA PHE A 181 -9.11 -3.76 -2.83
C PHE A 181 -9.45 -4.26 -1.43
N THR A 182 -10.72 -4.16 -1.04
CA THR A 182 -11.25 -4.91 0.10
C THR A 182 -11.49 -6.37 -0.29
N ASP A 183 -11.37 -7.28 0.67
CA ASP A 183 -11.69 -8.71 0.50
C ASP A 183 -13.14 -9.02 0.11
N ASN A 184 -14.06 -8.06 0.21
CA ASN A 184 -15.39 -8.17 -0.40
C ASN A 184 -15.37 -8.37 -1.93
N ALA A 185 -14.24 -8.10 -2.59
CA ALA A 185 -14.07 -8.37 -4.01
C ALA A 185 -13.96 -9.88 -4.30
N LEU A 186 -13.45 -10.68 -3.35
CA LEU A 186 -13.13 -12.10 -3.54
C LEU A 186 -14.26 -12.95 -4.12
N PRO A 187 -15.54 -12.81 -3.70
CA PRO A 187 -16.64 -13.60 -4.24
C PRO A 187 -16.84 -13.45 -5.75
N PHE A 188 -16.36 -12.36 -6.36
CA PHE A 188 -16.54 -12.07 -7.78
C PHE A 188 -15.32 -12.42 -8.63
N VAL A 189 -14.15 -12.64 -8.01
CA VAL A 189 -12.88 -12.84 -8.72
C VAL A 189 -12.95 -14.09 -9.60
N GLN A 190 -13.34 -15.23 -9.04
CA GLN A 190 -13.37 -16.49 -9.78
C GLN A 190 -14.29 -16.42 -11.01
N THR A 191 -15.46 -15.78 -10.89
CA THR A 191 -16.39 -15.62 -12.02
C THR A 191 -15.77 -14.82 -13.17
N ILE A 192 -15.01 -13.76 -12.87
CA ILE A 192 -14.32 -12.96 -13.90
C ILE A 192 -13.23 -13.80 -14.59
N VAL A 193 -12.47 -14.56 -13.80
CA VAL A 193 -11.44 -15.48 -14.31
C VAL A 193 -12.05 -16.55 -15.20
N ASP A 194 -13.15 -17.17 -14.79
CA ASP A 194 -13.84 -18.22 -15.56
C ASP A 194 -14.34 -17.69 -16.91
N VAL A 195 -14.92 -16.48 -16.93
CA VAL A 195 -15.35 -15.82 -18.17
C VAL A 195 -14.15 -15.57 -19.09
N HIS A 196 -13.03 -15.07 -18.57
CA HIS A 196 -11.80 -14.88 -19.35
C HIS A 196 -11.32 -16.20 -19.96
N ILE A 197 -11.18 -17.25 -19.15
CA ILE A 197 -10.74 -18.57 -19.61
C ILE A 197 -11.67 -19.12 -20.70
N ALA A 198 -12.99 -18.98 -20.50
CA ALA A 198 -13.98 -19.44 -21.48
C ALA A 198 -13.86 -18.71 -22.83
N ILE A 199 -13.61 -17.39 -22.82
CA ILE A 199 -13.38 -16.61 -24.04
C ILE A 199 -12.10 -17.07 -24.74
N GLN A 200 -11.02 -17.25 -23.99
CA GLN A 200 -9.72 -17.69 -24.54
C GLN A 200 -9.78 -19.09 -25.14
N ALA A 201 -10.63 -19.99 -24.62
CA ALA A 201 -10.80 -21.32 -25.17
C ALA A 201 -11.53 -21.35 -26.54
N GLN A 202 -12.16 -20.24 -26.95
CA GLN A 202 -12.83 -20.11 -28.25
C GLN A 202 -11.95 -19.46 -29.32
N SER A 203 -10.74 -19.01 -28.94
CA SER A 203 -9.77 -18.33 -29.82
C SER A 203 -8.69 -19.30 -30.27
#